data_AF-A0A3D4DL20-F1
#
_entry.id   AF-A0A3D4DL20-F1
#
_cell.length_a   1.000
_cell.length_b   1.000
_cell.length_c   1.000
_cell.angle_alpha   90.00
_cell.angle_beta   90.00
_cell.angle_gamma   90.00
#
_symmetry.space_group_name_H-M   'P 1'
#
loop_
_entity.id
_entity.type
_entity.pdbx_description
1 polymer ?
#
loop_
_entity_poly.entity_id
_entity_poly.type
_entity_poly.pdbx_seq_one_letter_code
_entity_poly.pdbx_strand_id
1 'polypeptide(L)'
;MSARIDTRTRPTPDWLWHAALAAGLVLWVAIYRQLLPLANWLVSLTPLDAHSHSGEALAFFLYDVPKVMMLLVLIVFVMGVVRSFFSPEKTRALLSG
;
A
#
# COMPACT_ATOMS: atom_id res chain seq x y z
N MET A 1 27.66 -39.60 17.26
CA MET A 1 26.82 -39.51 16.05
C MET A 1 25.95 -38.25 16.16
N SER A 2 26.54 -37.07 15.98
CA SER A 2 25.86 -35.78 16.06
C SER A 2 25.39 -35.38 14.66
N ALA A 3 24.09 -35.51 14.42
CA ALA A 3 23.45 -34.96 13.23
C ALA A 3 23.52 -33.43 13.31
N ARG A 4 24.50 -32.84 12.61
CA ARG A 4 24.56 -31.40 12.37
C ARG A 4 23.38 -31.06 11.46
N ILE A 5 22.30 -30.56 12.04
CA ILE A 5 21.19 -29.98 11.28
C ILE A 5 21.72 -28.70 10.64
N ASP A 6 22.24 -28.82 9.43
CA ASP A 6 22.61 -27.70 8.57
C ASP A 6 21.31 -27.06 8.06
N THR A 7 20.73 -26.14 8.84
CA THR A 7 19.59 -25.32 8.39
C THR A 7 20.11 -24.34 7.34
N ARG A 8 20.31 -24.82 6.11
CA ARG A 8 20.55 -23.96 4.94
C ARG A 8 19.27 -23.19 4.64
N THR A 9 19.11 -22.03 5.27
CA THR A 9 18.21 -21.01 4.77
C THR A 9 18.75 -20.60 3.40
N ARG A 10 18.08 -21.03 2.33
CA ARG A 10 18.44 -20.60 0.97
C ARG A 10 18.35 -19.07 0.94
N PRO A 11 19.38 -18.35 0.50
CA PRO A 11 19.28 -16.90 0.33
C PRO A 11 18.20 -16.67 -0.71
N THR A 12 17.05 -16.11 -0.29
CA THR A 12 16.08 -15.59 -1.23
C THR A 12 16.77 -14.51 -2.05
N PRO A 13 16.76 -14.61 -3.39
CA PRO A 13 17.34 -13.58 -4.23
C PRO A 13 16.77 -12.20 -3.87
N ASP A 14 17.66 -11.25 -3.63
CA ASP A 14 17.37 -9.84 -3.36
C ASP A 14 16.45 -9.19 -4.41
N TRP A 15 16.62 -9.55 -5.68
CA TRP A 15 15.75 -9.05 -6.76
C TRP A 15 14.27 -9.46 -6.60
N LEU A 16 13.97 -10.62 -5.98
CA LEU A 16 12.59 -11.05 -5.73
C LEU A 16 11.89 -10.10 -4.76
N TRP A 17 12.63 -9.54 -3.79
CA TRP A 17 12.09 -8.57 -2.86
C TRP A 17 11.72 -7.25 -3.57
N HIS A 18 12.60 -6.76 -4.43
CA HIS A 18 12.33 -5.57 -5.25
C HIS A 18 11.18 -5.81 -6.24
N ALA A 19 11.12 -7.00 -6.84
CA ALA A 19 10.02 -7.40 -7.71
C ALA A 19 8.68 -7.46 -6.96
N ALA A 20 8.66 -8.00 -5.74
CA ALA A 20 7.46 -8.03 -4.90
C ALA A 20 6.98 -6.61 -4.52
N LEU A 21 7.90 -5.70 -4.18
CA LEU A 21 7.57 -4.30 -3.93
C LEU A 21 7.01 -3.60 -5.17
N ALA A 22 7.65 -3.80 -6.32
CA ALA A 22 7.17 -3.26 -7.59
C ALA A 22 5.79 -3.82 -7.95
N ALA A 23 5.56 -5.12 -7.79
CA ALA A 23 4.27 -5.77 -8.00
C ALA A 23 3.20 -5.21 -7.05
N GLY A 24 3.54 -4.99 -5.78
CA GLY A 24 2.66 -4.35 -4.81
C GLY A 24 2.26 -2.93 -5.23
N LEU A 25 3.21 -2.12 -5.73
CA LEU A 25 2.94 -0.78 -6.24
C LEU A 25 2.07 -0.80 -7.51
N VAL A 26 2.31 -1.75 -8.41
CA VAL A 26 1.49 -1.93 -9.62
C VAL A 26 0.06 -2.33 -9.24
N LEU A 27 -0.10 -3.30 -8.33
CA LEU A 27 -1.41 -3.71 -7.81
C LEU A 27 -2.13 -2.54 -7.15
N TRP A 28 -1.40 -1.75 -6.36
CA TRP A 28 -1.92 -0.54 -5.73
C TRP A 28 -2.45 0.47 -6.74
N VAL A 29 -1.68 0.78 -7.79
CA VAL A 29 -2.09 1.69 -8.87
C VAL A 29 -3.28 1.12 -9.63
N ALA A 30 -3.31 -0.20 -9.88
CA ALA A 30 -4.44 -0.85 -10.53
C ALA A 30 -5.73 -0.69 -9.70
N ILE A 31 -5.67 -0.95 -8.39
CA ILE A 31 -6.80 -0.74 -7.46
C ILE A 31 -7.24 0.73 -7.46
N TYR A 32 -6.29 1.67 -7.39
CA TYR A 32 -6.59 3.10 -7.42
C TYR A 32 -7.32 3.53 -8.70
N ARG A 33 -6.90 2.99 -9.85
CA ARG A 33 -7.56 3.26 -11.13
C ARG A 33 -8.94 2.61 -11.22
N GLN A 34 -9.13 1.48 -10.55
CA GLN A 34 -10.38 0.74 -10.57
C GLN A 34 -11.45 1.34 -9.65
N LEU A 35 -11.07 2.15 -8.66
CA LEU A 35 -12.01 2.96 -7.86
C LEU A 35 -12.92 3.82 -8.73
N LEU A 36 -12.37 4.44 -9.79
CA LEU A 36 -13.12 5.34 -10.65
C LEU A 36 -14.29 4.64 -11.40
N PRO A 37 -14.05 3.54 -12.14
CA PRO A 37 -15.13 2.79 -12.78
C PRO A 37 -16.05 2.07 -11.77
N LEU A 38 -15.54 1.60 -10.63
CA LEU A 38 -16.38 0.94 -9.61
C LEU A 38 -17.43 1.89 -9.03
N ALA A 39 -17.02 3.10 -8.69
CA ALA A 39 -17.96 4.06 -8.13
C ALA A 39 -18.87 4.65 -9.21
N ASN A 40 -18.46 4.72 -10.49
CA ASN A 40 -19.36 5.08 -11.59
C ASN A 40 -20.42 4.00 -11.80
N TRP A 41 -20.00 2.74 -11.71
CA TRP A 41 -20.90 1.59 -11.76
C TRP A 41 -21.87 1.59 -10.57
N LEU A 42 -21.39 1.85 -9.34
CA LEU A 42 -22.25 1.94 -8.16
C LEU A 42 -23.28 3.07 -8.26
N VAL A 43 -22.88 4.24 -8.77
CA VAL A 43 -23.80 5.36 -9.04
C VAL A 43 -24.81 5.00 -10.13
N SER A 44 -24.41 4.25 -11.16
CA SER A 44 -25.33 3.81 -12.22
C SER A 44 -26.37 2.79 -11.76
N LEU A 45 -26.11 2.08 -10.66
CA LEU A 45 -27.07 1.14 -10.04
C LEU A 45 -28.07 1.84 -9.12
N THR A 46 -27.78 3.06 -8.68
CA THR A 46 -28.73 3.85 -7.90
C THR A 46 -29.69 4.58 -8.83
N PRO A 47 -31.02 4.35 -8.75
CA PRO A 47 -32.04 5.10 -9.48
C PRO A 47 -32.30 6.48 -8.82
N LEU A 48 -31.24 7.08 -8.29
CA LEU A 48 -31.29 8.36 -7.59
C LEU A 48 -30.92 9.43 -8.60
N ASP A 49 -31.81 10.41 -8.79
CA ASP A 49 -31.52 11.59 -9.58
C ASP A 49 -30.16 12.15 -9.18
N ALA A 50 -29.24 12.29 -10.14
CA ALA A 50 -27.90 12.85 -9.91
C ALA A 50 -27.94 14.30 -9.38
N HIS A 51 -29.12 14.93 -9.37
CA HIS A 51 -29.41 16.26 -8.84
C HIS A 51 -29.96 16.26 -7.41
N SER A 52 -30.14 15.08 -6.80
CA SER A 52 -30.55 14.94 -5.40
C SER A 52 -29.34 14.97 -4.48
N HIS A 53 -29.42 15.74 -3.38
CA HIS A 53 -28.38 15.83 -2.34
C HIS A 53 -27.94 14.47 -1.78
N SER A 54 -28.82 13.45 -1.80
CA SER A 54 -28.48 12.11 -1.31
C SER A 54 -27.65 11.29 -2.30
N GLY A 55 -27.83 11.50 -3.61
CA GLY A 55 -27.00 10.86 -4.65
C GLY A 55 -25.58 11.42 -4.68
N GLU A 56 -25.44 12.74 -4.53
CA GLU A 56 -24.14 13.42 -4.50
C GLU A 56 -23.31 13.02 -3.26
N ALA A 57 -23.93 12.92 -2.08
CA ALA A 57 -23.28 12.46 -0.86
C ALA A 57 -22.79 11.00 -0.96
N LEU A 58 -23.56 10.12 -1.62
CA LEU A 58 -23.19 8.72 -1.81
C LEU A 58 -22.02 8.61 -2.80
N ALA A 59 -22.04 9.36 -3.90
CA ALA A 59 -20.92 9.44 -4.82
C ALA A 59 -19.66 9.94 -4.10
N PHE A 60 -19.74 11.07 -3.38
CA PHE A 60 -18.62 11.61 -2.60
C PHE A 60 -18.05 10.56 -1.64
N PHE A 61 -18.91 9.86 -0.89
CA PHE A 61 -18.47 8.84 0.05
C PHE A 61 -17.75 7.68 -0.65
N LEU A 62 -18.33 7.14 -1.73
CA LEU A 62 -17.79 5.97 -2.43
C LEU A 62 -16.49 6.26 -3.19
N TYR A 63 -16.31 7.49 -3.66
CA TYR A 63 -15.09 7.90 -4.35
C TYR A 63 -14.00 8.36 -3.39
N ASP A 64 -14.35 9.23 -2.44
CA ASP A 64 -13.34 9.96 -1.68
C ASP A 64 -12.91 9.21 -0.42
N VAL A 65 -13.79 8.44 0.23
CA VAL A 65 -13.39 7.67 1.42
C VAL A 65 -12.36 6.58 1.08
N PRO A 66 -12.59 5.69 0.09
CA PRO A 66 -11.58 4.71 -0.27
C PRO A 66 -10.29 5.35 -0.79
N LYS A 67 -10.39 6.45 -1.54
CA LYS A 67 -9.23 7.17 -2.09
C LYS A 67 -8.35 7.75 -0.98
N VAL A 68 -8.95 8.39 0.04
CA VAL A 68 -8.22 8.92 1.20
C VAL A 68 -7.63 7.80 2.04
N MET A 69 -8.38 6.72 2.30
CA MET A 69 -7.87 5.55 3.04
C MET A 69 -6.65 4.92 2.35
N MET A 70 -6.69 4.79 1.02
CA MET A 70 -5.53 4.35 0.25
C MET A 70 -4.37 5.33 0.43
N LEU A 71 -4.56 6.63 0.20
CA LEU A 71 -3.48 7.62 0.36
C LEU A 71 -2.82 7.55 1.75
N LEU A 72 -3.63 7.39 2.81
CA LEU A 72 -3.14 7.27 4.18
C LEU A 72 -2.32 6.01 4.39
N VAL A 73 -2.76 4.86 3.88
CA VAL A 73 -1.99 3.62 3.95
C VAL A 73 -0.64 3.76 3.24
N LEU A 74 -0.60 4.42 2.07
CA LEU A 74 0.64 4.69 1.35
C LEU A 74 1.59 5.57 2.18
N ILE A 75 1.06 6.67 2.74
CA ILE A 75 1.85 7.60 3.57
C ILE A 75 2.39 6.90 4.82
N VAL A 76 1.54 6.14 5.52
CA VAL A 76 1.93 5.39 6.73
C VAL A 76 3.00 4.35 6.40
N PHE A 77 2.86 3.64 5.28
CA PHE A 77 3.88 2.70 4.80
C PHE A 77 5.21 3.38 4.51
N VAL A 78 5.19 4.49 3.76
CA VAL A 78 6.40 5.28 3.46
C VAL A 78 7.06 5.76 4.75
N MET A 79 6.29 6.28 5.71
CA MET A 79 6.81 6.72 7.00
C MET A 79 7.45 5.56 7.80
N GLY A 80 6.86 4.37 7.74
CA GLY A 80 7.43 3.14 8.32
C GLY A 80 8.77 2.78 7.69
N VAL A 81 8.84 2.79 6.35
CA VAL A 81 10.07 2.54 5.58
C VAL A 81 11.15 3.56 5.91
N VAL A 82 10.80 4.85 5.93
CA VAL A 82 11.72 5.94 6.30
C VAL A 82 12.29 5.69 7.70
N ARG A 83 11.45 5.36 8.68
CA ARG A 83 11.89 5.02 10.04
C ARG A 83 12.86 3.83 10.06
N SER A 84 12.64 2.82 9.22
CA SER A 84 13.54 1.66 9.12
C SER A 84 14.92 2.00 8.55
N PHE A 85 15.04 3.00 7.67
CA PHE A 85 16.33 3.47 7.16
C PHE A 85 17.09 4.35 8.16
N PHE A 86 16.38 5.07 9.03
CA PHE A 86 16.97 5.80 10.16
C PHE A 86 17.23 4.88 11.38
N SER A 87 17.86 3.74 11.16
CA SER A 87 18.25 2.88 12.28
C SER A 87 19.33 3.58 13.11
N PRO A 88 19.13 3.77 14.43
CA PRO A 88 20.03 4.53 15.30
C PRO A 88 21.47 3.98 15.38
N GLU A 89 21.71 2.75 14.91
CA GLU A 89 23.05 2.17 14.86
C GLU A 89 24.00 2.88 13.88
N LYS A 90 23.50 3.45 12.77
CA LYS A 90 24.33 4.17 11.79
C LYS A 90 24.83 5.50 12.35
N THR A 91 24.00 6.17 13.16
CA THR A 91 24.38 7.40 13.88
C THR A 91 25.39 7.11 14.98
N ARG A 92 25.27 5.98 15.67
CA ARG A 92 26.26 5.55 16.68
C ARG A 92 27.61 5.20 16.07
N ALA A 93 27.64 4.55 14.91
CA ALA A 93 28.87 4.21 14.19
C ALA A 93 29.61 5.44 13.64
N LEU A 94 28.89 6.51 13.30
CA LEU A 94 29.47 7.79 12.86
C LEU A 94 30.02 8.64 14.02
N LEU A 95 29.56 8.40 15.26
CA LEU A 95 30.00 9.12 16.46
C LEU A 95 30.99 8.33 17.34
N SER A 96 31.26 7.07 16.98
CA SER A 96 32.29 6.24 17.63
C SER A 96 33.60 6.19 16.84
N GLY A 97 33.74 7.01 15.80
CA GLY A 97 34.98 7.26 15.07
C GLY A 97 35.59 8.59 15.49
#